data_AF-A0AAW6NK76-F1
#
_entry.id   AF-A0AAW6NK76-F1
#
_cell.length_a   1.000
_cell.length_b   1.000
_cell.length_c   1.000
_cell.angle_alpha   90.00
_cell.angle_beta   90.00
_cell.angle_gamma   90.00
#
_symmetry.space_group_name_H-M   'P 1'
#
loop_
_entity.id
_entity.type
_entity.pdbx_description
1 polymer ?
#
loop_
_entity_poly.entity_id
_entity_poly.type
_entity_poly.pdbx_seq_one_letter_code
_entity_poly.pdbx_strand_id
1 'polypeptide(L)'
;RNTAFVKAENQIMLSPVYDFAPMKADPEGIPRTLKWSLSCESGGDYNFNTIAQTLAEWIPPATLLDALHETAVQLIDLPERLAARGVPEQIMEMPAMGFRYIPDKLSRWGLL
;
A
#
# COMPACT_ATOMS: atom_id res chain seq x y z
N ARG A 1 4.98 -5.26 -14.69
CA ARG A 1 4.13 -6.28 -15.36
C ARG A 1 2.75 -6.42 -14.71
N ASN A 2 2.51 -5.86 -13.52
CA ASN A 2 1.22 -5.93 -12.81
C ASN A 2 0.43 -4.62 -12.92
N THR A 3 0.66 -3.87 -14.00
CA THR A 3 -0.05 -2.65 -14.36
C THR A 3 -0.22 -2.67 -15.86
N ALA A 4 -1.43 -2.39 -16.33
CA ALA A 4 -1.77 -2.33 -17.73
C ALA A 4 -2.60 -1.08 -18.02
N PHE A 5 -2.64 -0.70 -19.29
CA PHE A 5 -3.53 0.33 -19.79
C PHE A 5 -4.64 -0.31 -20.61
N VAL A 6 -5.87 0.17 -20.39
CA VAL A 6 -7.02 -0.15 -21.23
C VAL A 6 -7.14 0.95 -22.27
N LYS A 7 -7.09 0.57 -23.55
CA LYS A 7 -7.38 1.47 -24.67
C LYS A 7 -8.86 1.32 -25.03
N ALA A 8 -9.60 2.42 -24.94
CA ALA A 8 -10.95 2.56 -25.49
C ALA A 8 -10.93 3.57 -26.64
N GLU A 9 -12.05 3.71 -27.36
CA GLU A 9 -12.14 4.45 -28.64
C GLU A 9 -11.39 5.79 -28.64
N ASN A 10 -11.49 6.56 -27.56
CA ASN A 10 -10.85 7.87 -27.46
C ASN A 10 -10.14 8.14 -26.12
N GLN A 11 -9.81 7.10 -25.35
CA GLN A 11 -9.16 7.26 -24.04
C GLN A 11 -8.21 6.11 -23.71
N ILE A 12 -7.16 6.45 -22.97
CA ILE A 12 -6.25 5.50 -22.33
C ILE A 12 -6.47 5.63 -20.82
N MET A 13 -6.81 4.53 -20.18
CA MET A 13 -7.06 4.47 -18.73
C MET A 13 -6.20 3.39 -18.10
N LEU A 14 -5.92 3.51 -16.80
CA LEU A 14 -5.36 2.39 -16.05
C LEU A 14 -6.38 1.24 -15.97
N SER A 15 -5.90 0.01 -16.10
CA SER A 15 -6.71 -1.16 -15.78
C SER A 15 -7.01 -1.20 -14.28
N PRO A 16 -8.09 -1.89 -13.85
CA PRO A 16 -8.23 -2.29 -12.45
C PRO A 16 -6.98 -3.01 -11.94
N VAL A 17 -6.76 -2.97 -10.63
CA VAL A 17 -5.68 -3.74 -10.00
C VAL A 17 -5.92 -5.23 -10.25
N TYR A 18 -4.89 -5.93 -10.68
CA TYR A 18 -4.89 -7.38 -10.92
C TYR A 18 -3.59 -8.00 -10.39
N ASP A 19 -3.57 -9.31 -10.23
CA ASP A 19 -2.42 -10.04 -9.67
C ASP A 19 -1.97 -9.47 -8.31
N PHE A 20 -2.97 -9.15 -7.46
CA PHE A 20 -2.77 -8.65 -6.10
C PHE A 20 -2.73 -9.83 -5.12
N ALA A 21 -1.52 -10.24 -4.75
CA ALA A 21 -1.28 -11.33 -3.84
C ALA A 21 -0.40 -10.89 -2.65
N PRO A 22 -0.59 -11.46 -1.45
CA PRO A 22 0.20 -11.13 -0.27
C PRO A 22 1.58 -11.81 -0.35
N MET A 23 2.47 -11.32 -1.21
CA MET A 23 3.76 -11.95 -1.49
C MET A 23 4.68 -12.11 -0.28
N LYS A 24 4.41 -11.42 0.83
CA LYS A 24 5.12 -11.63 2.10
C LYS A 24 4.86 -13.00 2.74
N ALA A 25 3.76 -13.65 2.35
CA ALA A 25 3.44 -15.01 2.76
C ALA A 25 4.07 -16.07 1.84
N ASP A 26 4.75 -15.65 0.77
CA ASP A 26 5.46 -16.55 -0.13
C ASP A 26 6.76 -17.04 0.51
N PRO A 27 6.98 -18.37 0.63
CA PRO A 27 8.21 -18.94 1.19
C PRO A 27 9.49 -18.54 0.44
N GLU A 28 9.41 -18.21 -0.85
CA GLU A 28 10.59 -17.78 -1.62
C GLU A 28 11.08 -16.39 -1.18
N GLY A 29 10.21 -15.60 -0.55
CA GLY A 29 10.60 -14.32 0.06
C GLY A 29 11.12 -13.29 -0.96
N ILE A 30 10.66 -13.34 -2.21
CA ILE A 30 11.06 -12.42 -3.28
C ILE A 30 9.96 -11.37 -3.51
N PRO A 31 9.83 -10.33 -2.66
CA PRO A 31 8.85 -9.28 -2.91
C PRO A 31 9.33 -8.38 -4.05
N ARG A 32 8.49 -8.19 -5.07
CA ARG A 32 8.65 -7.07 -5.98
C ARG A 32 8.09 -5.82 -5.31
N THR A 33 8.96 -4.83 -5.12
CA THR A 33 8.60 -3.54 -4.51
C THR A 33 8.87 -2.43 -5.50
N LEU A 34 7.96 -1.44 -5.53
CA LEU A 34 8.28 -0.14 -6.10
C LEU A 34 9.28 0.53 -5.15
N LYS A 35 10.39 1.01 -5.69
CA LYS A 35 11.44 1.67 -4.92
C LYS A 35 11.35 3.17 -5.07
N TRP A 36 11.40 3.88 -3.95
CA TRP A 36 11.59 5.33 -3.97
C TRP A 36 13.06 5.70 -3.77
N SER A 37 13.37 6.98 -3.98
CA SER A 37 14.66 7.53 -3.59
C SER A 37 14.85 7.44 -2.06
N LEU A 38 16.10 7.50 -1.61
CA LEU A 38 16.45 7.43 -0.17
C LEU A 38 15.78 8.52 0.69
N SER A 39 15.43 9.67 0.10
CA SER A 39 14.71 10.74 0.80
C SER A 39 13.22 10.42 1.01
N CYS A 40 12.69 9.46 0.26
CA CYS A 40 11.28 9.07 0.26
C CYS A 40 11.04 7.71 0.94
N GLU A 41 12.00 6.78 0.84
CA GLU A 41 11.92 5.45 1.44
C GLU A 41 13.28 5.00 1.99
N SER A 42 13.28 4.50 3.22
CA SER A 42 14.43 3.82 3.82
C SER A 42 13.97 2.61 4.61
N GLY A 43 14.46 1.42 4.28
CA GLY A 43 14.15 0.19 5.03
C GLY A 43 12.67 -0.18 5.09
N GLY A 44 11.84 0.30 4.15
CA GLY A 44 10.39 0.10 4.17
C GLY A 44 9.64 1.11 5.05
N ASP A 45 10.31 2.18 5.48
CA ASP A 45 9.68 3.38 6.02
C ASP A 45 9.53 4.46 4.96
N TYR A 46 8.29 4.89 4.77
CA TYR A 46 7.92 5.85 3.74
C TYR A 46 7.69 7.22 4.35
N ASN A 47 8.28 8.24 3.74
CA ASN A 47 7.97 9.63 4.02
C ASN A 47 6.94 10.11 3.00
N PHE A 48 5.65 9.88 3.28
CA PHE A 48 4.57 10.24 2.35
C PHE A 48 4.48 11.73 2.09
N ASN A 49 4.89 12.58 3.04
CA ASN A 49 4.99 14.03 2.81
C ASN A 49 5.99 14.33 1.70
N THR A 50 7.22 13.79 1.78
CA THR A 50 8.23 13.97 0.73
C THR A 50 7.75 13.37 -0.60
N ILE A 51 7.18 12.17 -0.58
CA ILE A 51 6.63 11.51 -1.77
C ILE A 51 5.58 12.42 -2.43
N ALA A 52 4.63 12.96 -1.67
CA ALA A 52 3.61 13.86 -2.18
C ALA A 52 4.20 15.12 -2.82
N GLN A 53 5.25 15.70 -2.23
CA GLN A 53 5.95 16.84 -2.82
C GLN A 53 6.67 16.47 -4.13
N THR A 54 7.25 15.27 -4.23
CA THR A 54 7.88 14.82 -5.49
C THR A 54 6.89 14.61 -6.64
N LEU A 55 5.61 14.42 -6.32
CA LEU A 55 4.53 14.21 -7.29
C LEU A 55 3.70 15.48 -7.55
N ALA A 56 4.09 16.63 -7.00
CA ALA A 56 3.31 17.86 -7.03
C ALA A 56 2.98 18.38 -8.44
N GLU A 57 3.78 18.02 -9.45
CA GLU A 57 3.50 18.33 -10.86
C GLU A 57 2.22 17.64 -11.38
N TRP A 58 1.89 16.46 -10.84
CA TRP A 58 0.80 15.60 -11.31
C TRP A 58 -0.43 15.66 -10.41
N ILE A 59 -0.24 15.89 -9.11
CA ILE A 59 -1.31 15.92 -8.11
C ILE A 59 -0.96 16.89 -6.99
N PRO A 60 -1.89 17.75 -6.52
CA PRO A 60 -1.64 18.56 -5.34
C PRO A 60 -1.25 17.69 -4.14
N PRO A 61 -0.17 18.01 -3.40
CA PRO A 61 0.29 17.16 -2.30
C PRO A 61 -0.79 16.88 -1.24
N ALA A 62 -1.61 17.88 -0.90
CA ALA A 62 -2.72 17.73 0.05
C ALA A 62 -3.73 16.67 -0.43
N THR A 63 -4.13 16.71 -1.70
CA THR A 63 -5.08 15.73 -2.26
C THR A 63 -4.56 14.30 -2.16
N LEU A 64 -3.25 14.08 -2.38
CA LEU A 64 -2.65 12.75 -2.22
C LEU A 64 -2.63 12.32 -0.75
N LEU A 65 -2.22 13.21 0.15
CA LEU A 65 -2.13 12.92 1.58
C LEU A 65 -3.51 12.64 2.20
N ASP A 66 -4.54 13.39 1.80
CA ASP A 66 -5.92 13.17 2.25
C ASP A 66 -6.43 11.78 1.80
N ALA A 67 -6.22 11.41 0.53
CA ALA A 67 -6.60 10.09 0.03
C ALA A 67 -5.83 8.95 0.74
N LEU A 68 -4.55 9.18 1.07
CA LEU A 68 -3.75 8.23 1.86
C LEU A 68 -4.27 8.12 3.29
N HIS A 69 -4.66 9.22 3.92
CA HIS A 69 -5.26 9.23 5.26
C HIS A 69 -6.60 8.47 5.28
N GLU A 70 -7.49 8.75 4.33
CA GLU A 70 -8.77 8.03 4.18
C GLU A 70 -8.55 6.52 4.00
N THR A 71 -7.54 6.13 3.23
CA THR A 71 -7.16 4.73 3.05
C THR A 71 -6.59 4.15 4.34
N ALA A 72 -5.72 4.89 5.04
CA ALA A 72 -5.10 4.45 6.30
C ALA A 72 -6.14 4.16 7.38
N VAL A 73 -7.15 5.03 7.53
CA VAL A 73 -8.26 4.82 8.46
C VAL A 73 -9.01 3.52 8.16
N GLN A 74 -9.26 3.23 6.87
CA GLN A 74 -9.91 1.99 6.46
C GLN A 74 -9.05 0.74 6.74
N LEU A 75 -7.74 0.86 6.91
CA LEU A 75 -6.86 -0.29 7.14
C LEU A 75 -6.74 -0.68 8.62
N ILE A 76 -7.20 0.16 9.56
CA ILE A 76 -7.05 -0.08 11.01
C ILE A 76 -7.69 -1.40 11.42
N ASP A 77 -8.95 -1.66 11.00
CA ASP A 77 -9.67 -2.90 11.32
C ASP A 77 -9.53 -4.00 10.25
N LEU A 78 -8.51 -3.88 9.38
CA LEU A 78 -8.24 -4.91 8.37
C LEU A 78 -8.08 -6.31 8.96
N PRO A 79 -7.35 -6.53 10.08
CA PRO A 79 -7.16 -7.87 10.64
C PRO A 79 -8.50 -8.54 11.01
N GLU A 80 -9.41 -7.81 11.64
CA GLU A 80 -10.73 -8.29 12.04
C GLU A 80 -11.57 -8.66 10.81
N ARG A 81 -11.53 -7.82 9.77
CA ARG A 81 -12.24 -8.08 8.51
C ARG A 81 -11.70 -9.29 7.76
N LEU A 82 -10.39 -9.56 7.83
CA LEU A 82 -9.78 -10.73 7.23
C LEU A 82 -10.16 -12.01 8.01
N ALA A 83 -10.11 -11.96 9.34
CA ALA A 83 -10.55 -13.07 10.19
C ALA A 83 -12.03 -13.43 9.95
N ALA A 84 -12.91 -12.43 9.88
CA ALA A 84 -14.34 -12.62 9.59
C ALA A 84 -14.61 -13.24 8.21
N ARG A 85 -13.66 -13.15 7.27
CA ARG A 85 -13.72 -13.74 5.93
C ARG A 85 -13.06 -15.12 5.84
N GLY A 86 -12.59 -15.66 6.96
CA GLY A 86 -12.00 -16.99 7.04
C GLY A 86 -10.55 -17.08 6.56
N VAL A 87 -9.79 -15.98 6.63
CA VAL A 87 -8.34 -16.06 6.40
C VAL A 87 -7.70 -16.96 7.47
N PRO A 88 -6.88 -17.96 7.08
CA PRO A 88 -6.31 -18.91 8.03
C PRO A 88 -5.47 -18.22 9.11
N GLU A 89 -5.54 -18.73 10.34
CA GLU A 89 -4.78 -18.22 11.48
C GLU A 89 -3.27 -18.22 11.21
N GLN A 90 -2.78 -19.18 10.43
CA GLN A 90 -1.37 -19.24 10.03
C GLN A 90 -0.93 -18.03 9.20
N ILE A 91 -1.84 -17.41 8.44
CA ILE A 91 -1.58 -16.17 7.70
C ILE A 91 -1.76 -14.96 8.63
N MET A 92 -2.79 -14.97 9.48
CA MET A 92 -3.08 -13.90 10.42
C MET A 92 -1.93 -13.67 11.42
N GLU A 93 -1.34 -14.74 11.94
CA GLU A 93 -0.26 -14.71 12.91
C GLU A 93 1.15 -14.69 12.28
N MET A 94 1.25 -14.68 10.95
CA MET A 94 2.53 -14.67 10.27
C MET A 94 3.29 -13.36 10.55
N PRO A 95 4.49 -13.40 11.17
CA PRO A 95 5.20 -12.18 11.56
C PRO A 95 5.50 -11.24 10.39
N ALA A 96 5.76 -11.79 9.20
CA ALA A 96 6.05 -11.02 7.99
C ALA A 96 4.88 -10.11 7.56
N MET A 97 3.63 -10.52 7.84
CA MET A 97 2.43 -9.74 7.49
C MET A 97 2.32 -8.47 8.33
N GLY A 98 2.67 -8.55 9.62
CA GLY A 98 2.72 -7.38 10.51
C GLY A 98 1.35 -6.75 10.81
N PHE A 99 0.26 -7.51 10.69
CA PHE A 99 -1.12 -7.04 10.88
C PHE A 99 -1.33 -6.34 12.23
N ARG A 100 -0.73 -6.86 13.31
CA ARG A 100 -0.80 -6.29 14.66
C ARG A 100 -0.28 -4.85 14.76
N TYR A 101 0.64 -4.47 13.87
CA TYR A 101 1.33 -3.18 13.94
C TYR A 101 0.83 -2.19 12.87
N ILE A 102 -0.30 -2.46 12.22
CA ILE A 102 -0.86 -1.57 11.19
C ILE A 102 -1.03 -0.14 11.74
N PRO A 103 -1.71 0.09 12.88
CA PRO A 103 -1.93 1.45 13.37
C PRO A 103 -0.62 2.18 13.70
N ASP A 104 0.32 1.51 14.38
CA ASP A 104 1.63 2.07 14.72
C ASP A 104 2.41 2.45 13.45
N LYS A 105 2.36 1.60 12.43
CA LYS A 105 3.07 1.83 11.17
C LYS A 105 2.50 3.02 10.40
N LEU A 106 1.17 3.09 10.29
CA LEU A 106 0.49 4.20 9.62
C LEU A 106 0.70 5.53 10.35
N SER A 107 0.64 5.53 11.68
CA SER A 107 0.93 6.73 12.50
C SER A 107 2.37 7.21 12.33
N ARG A 108 3.33 6.28 12.34
CA ARG A 108 4.76 6.59 12.13
C ARG A 108 5.06 7.14 10.74
N TRP A 109 4.26 6.78 9.74
CA TRP A 109 4.31 7.36 8.40
C TRP A 109 3.56 8.70 8.27
N GLY A 110 2.91 9.16 9.34
CA GLY A 110 2.14 10.41 9.37
C GLY A 110 0.82 10.33 8.62
N LEU A 111 0.23 9.14 8.50
CA LEU A 111 -1.05 8.93 7.81
C LEU A 111 -2.25 8.82 8.75
N LEU A 112 -2.04 8.70 10.06
CA LEU A 112 -3.08 8.68 11.10
C LEU A 112 -2.86 9.81 12.10
#